data_AF-A0A1X1NHI1-F1
#
_entry.id   AF-A0A1X1NHI1-F1
#
_cell.length_a   1.000
_cell.length_b   1.000
_cell.length_c   1.000
_cell.angle_alpha   90.00
_cell.angle_beta   90.00
_cell.angle_gamma   90.00
#
_symmetry.space_group_name_H-M   'P 1'
#
loop_
_entity.id
_entity.type
_entity.pdbx_description
1 polymer ?
#
loop_
_entity_poly.entity_id
_entity_poly.type
_entity_poly.pdbx_seq_one_letter_code
_entity_poly.pdbx_strand_id
1 'polypeptide(L)'
;MADGKLVRDLIPQIIRESGAEPMVYVAGPEEYRERLRHKLSEEVAEFLTAADSAAAEELADILEVVHALALDLGMTPSRLEERRAQKAASRGGFAGRVVWTGNA
;
A
#
# COMPACT_ATOMS: atom_id res chain seq x y z
N MET A 1 -14.34 -4.76 14.76
CA MET A 1 -13.09 -5.50 14.51
C MET A 1 -12.18 -5.34 15.72
N ALA A 2 -11.34 -6.32 16.04
CA ALA A 2 -10.35 -6.17 17.11
C ALA A 2 -9.38 -5.01 16.80
N ASP A 3 -8.95 -4.29 17.83
CA ASP A 3 -8.00 -3.18 17.73
C ASP A 3 -6.63 -3.73 17.33
N GLY A 4 -6.22 -3.51 16.09
CA GLY A 4 -5.03 -4.12 15.51
C GLY A 4 -4.80 -3.65 14.09
N LYS A 5 -3.60 -3.85 13.57
CA LYS A 5 -3.22 -3.45 12.20
C LYS A 5 -2.73 -4.64 11.39
N LEU A 6 -2.86 -4.54 10.07
CA LEU A 6 -2.25 -5.51 9.16
C LEU A 6 -0.73 -5.29 9.17
N VAL A 7 0.03 -6.37 9.36
CA VAL A 7 1.49 -6.36 9.38
C VAL A 7 2.03 -7.32 8.33
N ARG A 8 3.28 -7.13 7.92
CA ARG A 8 3.99 -8.07 7.04
C ARG A 8 4.16 -9.43 7.75
N ASP A 9 4.17 -10.51 6.98
CA ASP A 9 4.15 -11.89 7.49
C ASP A 9 5.31 -12.24 8.44
N LEU A 10 6.46 -11.56 8.29
CA LEU A 10 7.64 -11.78 9.12
C LEU A 10 7.64 -10.97 10.43
N ILE A 11 6.74 -10.00 10.60
CA ILE A 11 6.68 -9.17 11.82
C ILE A 11 6.50 -10.02 13.09
N PRO A 12 5.62 -11.04 13.14
CA PRO A 12 5.49 -11.88 14.32
C PRO A 12 6.79 -12.64 14.64
N GLN A 13 7.54 -13.07 13.63
CA GLN A 13 8.84 -13.72 13.84
C GLN A 13 9.87 -12.74 14.40
N ILE A 14 9.99 -11.55 13.80
CA ILE A 14 10.91 -10.50 14.23
C ILE A 14 10.65 -10.11 15.70
N ILE A 15 9.37 -10.00 16.11
CA ILE A 15 9.00 -9.71 17.51
C ILE A 15 9.48 -10.83 18.45
N ARG A 16 9.31 -12.11 18.07
CA ARG A 16 9.82 -13.24 18.87
C ARG A 16 11.33 -13.25 18.98
N GLU A 17 12.03 -12.94 17.89
CA GLU A 17 13.49 -12.83 17.88
C GLU A 17 14.00 -11.70 18.79
N SER A 18 13.19 -10.66 19.02
CA SER A 18 13.47 -9.62 20.02
C SER A 18 13.16 -10.02 21.48
N GLY A 19 12.62 -11.22 21.71
CA GLY A 19 12.30 -11.74 23.05
C GLY A 19 10.88 -11.42 23.55
N ALA A 20 10.00 -10.88 22.70
CA ALA A 20 8.60 -10.61 23.02
C ALA A 20 7.64 -11.61 22.34
N GLU A 21 6.44 -11.85 22.90
CA GLU A 21 5.44 -12.70 22.25
C GLU A 21 4.35 -11.84 21.57
N PRO A 22 4.19 -11.92 20.23
CA PRO A 22 3.19 -11.14 19.51
C PRO A 22 1.79 -11.76 19.63
N MET A 23 0.78 -10.92 19.87
CA MET A 23 -0.63 -11.32 19.76
C MET A 23 -1.10 -11.18 18.32
N VAL A 24 -1.30 -12.30 17.62
CA VAL A 24 -1.68 -12.31 16.20
C VAL A 24 -2.79 -13.30 15.92
N TYR A 25 -3.56 -13.01 14.87
CA TYR A 25 -4.49 -13.95 14.24
C TYR A 25 -4.45 -13.74 12.73
N VAL A 26 -4.98 -14.71 11.99
CA VAL A 26 -5.11 -14.62 10.54
C VAL A 26 -6.53 -14.14 10.22
N ALA A 27 -6.64 -13.00 9.53
CA ALA A 27 -7.92 -12.45 9.11
C ALA A 27 -8.61 -13.33 8.06
N GLY A 28 -9.94 -13.40 8.10
CA GLY A 28 -10.72 -13.97 7.01
C GLY A 28 -10.69 -13.08 5.76
N PRO A 29 -11.15 -13.56 4.58
CA PRO A 29 -11.03 -12.82 3.32
C PRO A 29 -11.66 -11.41 3.33
N GLU A 30 -12.86 -11.27 3.91
CA GLU A 30 -13.56 -9.97 3.96
C GLU A 30 -12.84 -8.97 4.87
N GLU A 31 -12.43 -9.42 6.06
CA GLU A 31 -11.66 -8.59 6.98
C GLU A 31 -10.30 -8.23 6.41
N TYR A 32 -9.61 -9.17 5.75
CA TYR A 32 -8.32 -8.92 5.11
C TYR A 32 -8.42 -7.81 4.06
N ARG A 33 -9.46 -7.84 3.22
CA ARG A 33 -9.75 -6.78 2.24
C ARG A 33 -9.96 -5.43 2.90
N GLU A 34 -10.73 -5.36 3.99
CA GLU A 34 -10.91 -4.11 4.73
C GLU A 34 -9.59 -3.61 5.32
N ARG A 35 -8.81 -4.52 5.92
CA ARG A 35 -7.52 -4.17 6.52
C ARG A 35 -6.46 -3.76 5.50
N LEU A 36 -6.47 -4.29 4.27
CA LEU A 36 -5.63 -3.79 3.18
C LEU A 36 -5.95 -2.32 2.83
N ARG A 37 -7.23 -1.94 2.82
CA ARG A 37 -7.64 -0.55 2.55
C ARG A 37 -7.24 0.39 3.69
N HIS A 38 -7.36 -0.07 4.92
CA HIS A 38 -6.85 0.68 6.08
C HIS A 38 -5.33 0.80 6.03
N LYS A 39 -4.62 -0.28 5.70
CA LYS A 39 -3.16 -0.26 5.59
C LYS A 39 -2.68 0.69 4.50
N LEU A 40 -3.36 0.75 3.35
CA LEU A 40 -3.03 1.75 2.31
C LEU A 40 -3.18 3.18 2.83
N SER A 41 -4.23 3.44 3.62
CA SER A 41 -4.43 4.77 4.22
C SER A 41 -3.35 5.10 5.25
N GLU A 42 -2.91 4.12 6.04
CA GLU A 42 -1.79 4.22 7.00
C GLU A 42 -0.50 4.61 6.26
N GLU A 43 -0.04 3.81 5.27
CA GLU A 43 1.25 4.07 4.61
C GLU A 43 1.24 5.39 3.81
N VAL A 44 0.10 5.77 3.23
CA VAL A 44 -0.03 7.07 2.56
C VAL A 44 0.08 8.21 3.57
N ALA A 45 -0.51 8.08 4.76
CA ALA A 45 -0.36 9.09 5.81
C ALA A 45 1.09 9.17 6.33
N GLU A 46 1.77 8.03 6.46
CA GLU A 46 3.20 7.98 6.82
C GLU A 46 4.05 8.67 5.74
N PHE A 47 3.86 8.34 4.45
CA PHE A 47 4.53 9.02 3.34
C PHE A 47 4.30 10.54 3.32
N LEU A 48 3.07 11.00 3.55
CA LEU A 48 2.73 12.43 3.54
C LEU A 48 3.36 13.21 4.72
N THR A 49 3.73 12.53 5.80
CA THR A 49 4.33 13.14 7.00
C THR A 49 5.83 12.87 7.10
N ALA A 50 6.36 11.93 6.32
CA ALA A 50 7.77 11.58 6.28
C ALA A 50 8.63 12.73 5.76
N ALA A 51 9.83 12.85 6.35
CA ALA A 51 10.89 13.65 5.73
C ALA A 51 11.36 12.97 4.43
N ASP A 52 11.92 13.75 3.49
CA ASP A 52 12.43 13.24 2.21
C ASP A 52 13.39 12.04 2.36
N SER A 53 14.15 11.97 3.47
CA SER A 53 15.07 10.87 3.76
C SER A 53 14.39 9.52 4.06
N ALA A 54 13.12 9.54 4.48
CA ALA A 54 12.32 8.34 4.78
C ALA A 54 11.24 8.07 3.73
N ALA A 55 10.87 9.07 2.92
CA ALA A 55 9.80 8.98 1.92
C ALA A 55 9.94 7.81 0.93
N ALA A 56 11.17 7.40 0.61
CA ALA A 56 11.43 6.26 -0.29
C ALA A 56 10.99 4.92 0.33
N GLU A 57 11.17 4.73 1.63
CA GLU A 57 10.72 3.51 2.34
C GLU A 57 9.19 3.47 2.39
N GLU A 58 8.55 4.58 2.71
CA GLU A 58 7.08 4.66 2.74
C GLU A 58 6.47 4.41 1.34
N LEU A 59 7.13 4.84 0.26
CA LEU A 59 6.72 4.49 -1.10
C LEU A 59 6.84 2.99 -1.39
N ALA A 60 7.84 2.31 -0.82
CA ALA A 60 8.00 0.87 -0.95
C ALA A 60 6.89 0.11 -0.20
N ASP A 61 6.49 0.60 0.98
CA ASP A 61 5.36 0.06 1.73
C ASP A 61 4.03 0.30 1.01
N ILE A 62 3.80 1.50 0.46
CA ILE A 62 2.64 1.76 -0.41
C ILE A 62 2.62 0.80 -1.60
N LEU A 63 3.77 0.55 -2.25
CA LEU A 63 3.86 -0.35 -3.39
C LEU A 63 3.50 -1.79 -3.02
N GLU A 64 3.96 -2.28 -1.86
CA GLU A 64 3.58 -3.60 -1.34
C GLU A 64 2.06 -3.71 -1.16
N VAL A 65 1.44 -2.71 -0.51
CA VAL A 65 0.00 -2.71 -0.28
C VAL A 65 -0.77 -2.65 -1.61
N VAL A 66 -0.29 -1.89 -2.60
CA VAL A 66 -0.87 -1.84 -3.95
C VAL A 66 -0.79 -3.22 -4.63
N HIS A 67 0.31 -3.95 -4.49
CA HIS A 67 0.42 -5.32 -5.01
C HIS A 67 -0.54 -6.29 -4.32
N ALA A 68 -0.67 -6.23 -2.99
CA ALA A 68 -1.60 -7.06 -2.25
C ALA A 68 -3.07 -6.77 -2.62
N LEU A 69 -3.43 -5.49 -2.76
CA LEU A 69 -4.76 -5.07 -3.23
C LEU A 69 -5.04 -5.51 -4.67
N ALA A 70 -4.04 -5.48 -5.55
CA ALA A 70 -4.16 -6.00 -6.90
C ALA A 70 -4.55 -7.49 -6.86
N LEU A 71 -3.84 -8.29 -6.06
CA LEU A 71 -4.10 -9.73 -5.93
C LEU A 71 -5.49 -10.01 -5.33
N ASP A 72 -5.92 -9.26 -4.30
CA ASP A 72 -7.28 -9.37 -3.73
C ASP A 72 -8.38 -9.03 -4.75
N LEU A 73 -8.11 -8.12 -5.68
CA LEU A 73 -8.99 -7.78 -6.79
C LEU A 73 -8.92 -8.78 -7.97
N GLY A 74 -8.14 -9.87 -7.83
CA GLY A 74 -7.98 -10.88 -8.88
C GLY A 74 -7.11 -10.44 -10.05
N MET A 75 -6.20 -9.47 -9.85
CA MET A 75 -5.23 -9.06 -10.85
C MET A 75 -3.80 -9.23 -10.35
N THR A 76 -2.89 -9.57 -11.25
CA THR A 76 -1.46 -9.61 -10.92
C THR A 76 -0.87 -8.20 -10.89
N PRO A 77 0.22 -7.96 -10.16
CA PRO A 77 0.99 -6.72 -10.25
C PRO A 77 1.34 -6.31 -11.68
N SER A 78 1.74 -7.27 -12.52
CA SER A 78 2.03 -7.02 -13.94
C SER A 78 0.82 -6.51 -14.72
N ARG A 79 -0.38 -7.08 -14.48
CA ARG A 79 -1.62 -6.59 -15.11
C ARG A 79 -2.03 -5.21 -14.61
N LEU A 80 -1.78 -4.89 -13.34
CA LEU A 80 -1.99 -3.54 -12.82
C LEU A 80 -1.03 -2.55 -13.51
N GLU A 81 0.23 -2.92 -13.67
CA GLU A 81 1.24 -2.12 -14.36
C GLU A 81 0.91 -1.90 -15.84
N GLU A 82 0.44 -2.93 -16.56
CA GLU A 82 -0.08 -2.78 -17.93
C GLU A 82 -1.20 -1.74 -18.01
N ARG A 83 -2.15 -1.77 -17.07
CA ARG A 83 -3.23 -0.78 -16.99
C ARG A 83 -2.71 0.64 -16.69
N ARG A 84 -1.70 0.77 -15.81
CA ARG A 84 -1.03 2.05 -15.53
C ARG A 84 -0.34 2.57 -16.80
N ALA A 85 0.40 1.72 -17.50
CA ALA A 85 1.11 2.07 -18.74
C ALA A 85 0.15 2.49 -19.85
N GLN A 86 -0.97 1.79 -20.05
CA GLN A 86 -2.02 2.18 -21.00
C GLN A 86 -2.61 3.56 -20.68
N LYS A 87 -2.87 3.86 -19.40
CA LYS A 87 -3.30 5.20 -18.97
C LYS A 87 -2.23 6.26 -19.24
N ALA A 88 -0.96 5.96 -18.95
CA ALA A 88 0.14 6.87 -19.20
C ALA A 88 0.34 7.15 -20.70
N ALA A 89 0.17 6.16 -21.56
CA ALA A 89 0.25 6.32 -23.02
C ALA A 89 -0.92 7.13 -23.58
N SER A 90 -2.13 6.94 -23.06
CA SER A 90 -3.34 7.63 -23.55
C SER A 90 -3.57 9.01 -22.95
N ARG A 91 -3.10 9.27 -21.72
CA ARG A 91 -3.38 10.49 -20.95
C ARG A 91 -2.12 11.26 -20.52
N GLY A 92 -0.95 10.72 -20.81
CA GLY A 92 0.32 11.23 -20.27
C GLY A 92 0.60 10.76 -18.85
N GLY A 93 1.81 11.04 -18.38
CA GLY A 93 2.22 10.89 -16.99
C GLY A 93 2.38 12.25 -16.29
N PHE A 94 2.93 12.26 -15.09
CA PHE A 94 3.13 13.48 -14.30
C PHE A 94 4.41 14.27 -14.64
N ALA A 95 5.21 13.82 -15.61
CA ALA A 95 6.47 14.47 -16.00
C ALA A 95 6.29 15.91 -16.50
N GLY A 96 5.13 16.25 -17.06
CA GLY A 96 4.80 17.60 -17.52
C GLY A 96 4.49 18.61 -16.41
N ARG A 97 4.38 18.17 -15.14
CA ARG A 97 4.09 19.04 -13.98
C ARG A 97 2.85 19.94 -14.17
N VAL A 98 1.84 19.44 -14.90
CA VAL A 98 0.62 20.19 -15.21
C VAL A 98 -0.35 20.15 -14.03
N VAL A 99 -0.85 21.32 -13.62
CA VAL A 99 -1.90 21.48 -12.58
C VAL A 99 -3.14 22.07 -13.23
N TRP A 100 -4.29 21.40 -13.09
CA TRP A 100 -5.57 21.87 -13.64
C TRP A 100 -6.29 22.77 -12.62
N THR A 101 -6.69 23.97 -13.06
CA THR A 101 -7.37 24.99 -12.22
C THR A 101 -8.82 25.26 -12.63
N GLY A 102 -9.37 24.48 -13.58
CA GLY A 102 -10.74 24.63 -14.08
C GLY A 102 -10.80 24.88 -15.60
N ASN A 103 -12.03 25.00 -16.10
CA ASN A 103 -12.32 25.40 -17.47
C ASN A 103 -13.03 26.76 -17.43
N ALA A 104 -12.77 27.62 -18.42
CA ALA A 104 -13.51 28.86 -18.59
C ALA A 104 -14.94 28.59 -19.08
#